data_AF-A0A8H6G5V8-F1
#
_entry.id   AF-A0A8H6G5V8-F1
#
_cell.length_a   1.000
_cell.length_b   1.000
_cell.length_c   1.000
_cell.angle_alpha   90.00
_cell.angle_beta   90.00
_cell.angle_gamma   90.00
#
_symmetry.space_group_name_H-M   'P 1'
#
loop_
_entity.id
_entity.type
_entity.pdbx_description
1 polymer ?
#
loop_
_entity_poly.entity_id
_entity_poly.type
_entity_poly.pdbx_seq_one_letter_code
_entity_poly.pdbx_strand_id
1 'polypeptide(L)'
;MPDDGEEDVGGGSLSDDSSFYGDVQLRTELEDRAATFDPSRYWATHNSELAVIAAITVAHASSSALAPKKLYNMYEGDSAGRQLSETVTSFLSRLPPRATHADNCGPWIYIANPRSKSRPTDEDRAGFMERGRGILEDFEATRSGIEASMAGKAKSTIGRKLTPLRKQAEADLYAAAKEKACPSGKWMLFPMAADVDRVWSLVATATAAGELGRAAKVATDDGSGNVTPRLICIYTEDFSDGADVRRVLERLVGMGLVKGKGPGPMGEERAIYYKADAFTYLGIESKNDWGVKASLFSSKDVLAEKKEKAG
;
A
#
# COMPACT_ATOMS: atom_id res chain seq x y z
N MET A 1 -74.00 -26.48 -54.59
CA MET A 1 -72.94 -26.77 -55.56
C MET A 1 -72.81 -25.58 -56.51
N PRO A 2 -71.58 -25.10 -56.79
CA PRO A 2 -70.29 -25.54 -56.25
C PRO A 2 -69.88 -24.67 -55.04
N ASP A 3 -69.30 -25.16 -53.95
CA ASP A 3 -68.10 -26.00 -53.73
C ASP A 3 -66.83 -25.15 -53.53
N ASP A 4 -65.95 -25.65 -52.65
CA ASP A 4 -64.70 -25.11 -52.11
C ASP A 4 -64.91 -24.13 -50.91
N GLY A 5 -64.72 -24.46 -49.64
CA GLY A 5 -63.84 -25.44 -49.01
C GLY A 5 -62.62 -24.71 -48.43
N GLU A 6 -62.58 -24.45 -47.10
CA GLU A 6 -61.33 -24.49 -46.31
C GLU A 6 -61.55 -24.35 -44.79
N GLU A 7 -60.58 -24.87 -44.06
CA GLU A 7 -60.62 -25.46 -42.72
C GLU A 7 -60.54 -24.49 -41.52
N ASP A 8 -61.18 -24.93 -40.43
CA ASP A 8 -60.82 -24.84 -39.00
C ASP A 8 -59.44 -24.27 -38.62
N VAL A 9 -59.41 -23.24 -37.76
CA VAL A 9 -58.53 -23.22 -36.56
C VAL A 9 -59.17 -22.39 -35.45
N GLY A 10 -59.36 -23.01 -34.28
CA GLY A 10 -59.93 -22.43 -33.07
C GLY A 10 -59.44 -21.02 -32.70
N GLY A 11 -60.39 -20.09 -32.66
CA GLY A 11 -60.25 -18.79 -32.02
C GLY A 11 -60.19 -18.94 -30.50
N GLY A 12 -59.03 -19.34 -29.99
CA GLY A 12 -58.68 -19.10 -28.60
C GLY A 12 -58.70 -17.59 -28.36
N SER A 13 -59.78 -17.09 -27.79
CA SER A 13 -59.91 -15.71 -27.33
C SER A 13 -58.87 -15.48 -26.24
N LEU A 14 -57.67 -15.04 -26.64
CA LEU A 14 -56.72 -14.38 -25.75
C LEU A 14 -57.42 -13.11 -25.27
N SER A 15 -58.07 -13.23 -24.11
CA SER A 15 -58.63 -12.11 -23.37
C SER A 15 -57.51 -11.10 -23.13
N ASP A 16 -57.58 -9.96 -23.82
CA ASP A 16 -56.68 -8.81 -23.76
C ASP A 16 -56.85 -8.02 -22.45
N ASP A 17 -56.89 -8.73 -21.32
CA ASP A 17 -57.13 -8.13 -20.00
C ASP A 17 -55.81 -7.87 -19.26
N SER A 18 -54.78 -7.44 -20.01
CA SER A 18 -53.55 -6.93 -19.40
C SER A 18 -53.73 -5.45 -19.08
N SER A 19 -54.38 -5.18 -17.94
CA SER A 19 -54.53 -3.84 -17.35
C SER A 19 -53.21 -3.22 -16.86
N PHE A 20 -52.05 -3.78 -17.23
CA PHE A 20 -50.74 -3.39 -16.73
C PHE A 20 -50.40 -1.92 -17.05
N TYR A 21 -50.86 -1.43 -18.21
CA TYR A 21 -50.61 -0.07 -18.67
C TYR A 21 -51.79 0.88 -18.44
N GLY A 22 -52.78 0.48 -17.65
CA GLY A 22 -54.02 1.23 -17.49
C GLY A 22 -54.90 1.22 -18.73
N ASP A 23 -56.18 1.56 -18.55
CA ASP A 23 -57.11 1.76 -19.66
C ASP A 23 -56.74 3.01 -20.47
N VAL A 24 -57.35 3.14 -21.65
CA VAL A 24 -57.07 4.23 -22.59
C VAL A 24 -57.33 5.60 -21.94
N GLN A 25 -58.32 5.71 -21.05
CA GLN A 25 -58.65 6.97 -20.38
C GLN A 25 -57.55 7.38 -19.40
N LEU A 26 -57.06 6.45 -18.59
CA LEU A 26 -55.97 6.70 -17.65
C LEU A 26 -54.67 7.06 -18.37
N ARG A 27 -54.37 6.42 -19.51
CA ARG A 27 -53.19 6.79 -20.30
C ARG A 27 -53.28 8.21 -20.81
N THR A 28 -54.42 8.59 -21.41
CA THR A 28 -54.63 9.96 -21.89
C THR A 28 -54.54 10.98 -20.76
N GLU A 29 -55.11 10.68 -19.59
CA GLU A 29 -55.01 11.57 -18.42
C GLU A 29 -53.54 11.74 -17.94
N LEU A 30 -52.79 10.65 -17.86
CA LEU A 30 -51.39 10.69 -17.44
C LEU A 30 -50.49 11.40 -18.47
N GLU A 31 -50.75 11.22 -19.76
CA GLU A 31 -50.05 11.91 -20.84
C GLU A 31 -50.33 13.42 -20.81
N ASP A 32 -51.58 13.84 -20.60
CA ASP A 32 -51.94 15.25 -20.43
C ASP A 32 -51.30 15.87 -19.18
N ARG A 33 -51.27 15.12 -18.07
CA ARG A 33 -50.59 15.54 -16.83
C ARG A 33 -49.08 15.66 -17.02
N ALA A 34 -48.45 14.77 -17.78
CA ALA A 34 -47.03 14.85 -18.08
C ALA A 34 -46.73 16.04 -19.02
N ALA A 35 -47.58 16.28 -20.03
CA ALA A 35 -47.44 17.39 -20.96
C ALA A 35 -47.58 18.77 -20.28
N THR A 36 -48.39 18.84 -19.22
CA THR A 36 -48.62 20.07 -18.43
C THR A 36 -47.70 20.19 -17.21
N PHE A 37 -46.85 19.21 -16.94
CA PHE A 37 -45.94 19.23 -15.82
C PHE A 37 -44.81 20.25 -16.05
N ASP A 38 -44.66 21.20 -15.14
CA ASP A 38 -43.56 22.16 -15.12
C ASP A 38 -42.54 21.76 -14.05
N PRO A 39 -41.39 21.19 -14.45
CA PRO A 39 -40.35 20.77 -13.51
C PRO A 39 -39.82 21.95 -12.68
N SER A 40 -39.70 23.13 -13.27
CA SER A 40 -39.12 24.29 -12.59
C SER A 40 -40.01 24.77 -11.45
N ARG A 41 -41.32 24.82 -11.69
CA ARG A 41 -42.32 25.17 -10.67
C ARG A 41 -42.47 24.09 -9.60
N TYR A 42 -42.42 22.82 -9.99
CA TYR A 42 -42.42 21.69 -9.05
C TYR A 42 -41.23 21.78 -8.08
N TRP A 43 -40.01 21.95 -8.60
CA TRP A 43 -38.82 22.06 -7.77
C TRP A 43 -38.77 23.34 -6.94
N ALA A 44 -39.32 24.45 -7.42
CA ALA A 44 -39.41 25.70 -6.65
C ALA A 44 -40.29 25.57 -5.40
N THR A 45 -41.27 24.66 -5.42
CA THR A 45 -42.21 24.43 -4.30
C THR A 45 -41.77 23.30 -3.37
N HIS A 46 -41.01 22.31 -3.87
CA HIS A 46 -40.58 21.12 -3.12
C HIS A 46 -39.12 21.21 -2.65
N ASN A 47 -38.46 22.36 -2.79
CA ASN A 47 -37.05 22.56 -2.40
C ASN A 47 -36.79 22.44 -0.88
N SER A 48 -37.85 22.50 -0.06
CA SER A 48 -37.78 22.38 1.41
C SER A 48 -38.03 20.95 1.90
N GLU A 49 -38.39 20.03 1.01
CA GLU A 49 -38.61 18.63 1.37
C GLU A 49 -37.28 17.92 1.65
N LEU A 50 -37.27 17.11 2.72
CA LEU A 50 -36.06 16.46 3.21
C LEU A 50 -35.42 15.54 2.17
N ALA A 51 -36.23 14.83 1.38
CA ALA A 51 -35.75 13.94 0.31
C ALA A 51 -35.05 14.71 -0.82
N VAL A 52 -35.57 15.89 -1.16
CA VAL A 52 -35.01 16.77 -2.18
C VAL A 52 -33.71 17.40 -1.70
N ILE A 53 -33.69 17.88 -0.46
CA ILE A 53 -32.47 18.40 0.18
C ILE A 53 -31.40 17.31 0.27
N ALA A 54 -31.76 16.09 0.64
CA ALA A 54 -30.83 14.96 0.70
C ALA A 54 -30.29 14.62 -0.70
N ALA A 55 -31.13 14.55 -1.72
CA ALA A 55 -30.71 14.29 -3.10
C ALA A 55 -29.78 15.40 -3.63
N ILE A 56 -30.11 16.66 -3.39
CA ILE A 56 -29.28 17.82 -3.75
C ILE A 56 -27.95 17.79 -3.00
N THR A 57 -27.95 17.38 -1.72
CA THR A 57 -26.73 17.26 -0.90
C THR A 57 -25.83 16.13 -1.40
N VAL A 58 -26.41 14.98 -1.76
CA VAL A 58 -25.67 13.85 -2.36
C VAL A 58 -25.14 14.23 -3.74
N ALA A 59 -25.92 14.94 -4.55
CA ALA A 59 -25.48 15.43 -5.85
C ALA A 59 -24.37 16.49 -5.72
N HIS A 60 -24.49 17.42 -4.77
CA HIS A 60 -23.44 18.39 -4.44
C HIS A 60 -22.20 17.72 -3.86
N ALA A 61 -22.32 16.71 -2.99
CA ALA A 61 -21.20 15.95 -2.48
C ALA A 61 -20.49 15.18 -3.62
N SER A 62 -21.25 14.69 -4.60
CA SER A 62 -20.72 14.02 -5.79
C SER A 62 -20.07 14.99 -6.79
N SER A 63 -20.59 16.22 -6.90
CA SER A 63 -20.05 17.31 -7.72
C SER A 63 -18.89 18.06 -7.05
N SER A 64 -18.79 17.98 -5.72
CA SER A 64 -17.71 18.52 -4.88
C SER A 64 -16.48 17.59 -4.89
N ALA A 65 -16.28 16.84 -5.98
CA ALA A 65 -14.97 16.27 -6.27
C ALA A 65 -14.00 17.45 -6.44
N LEU A 66 -13.29 17.77 -5.36
CA LEU A 66 -12.18 18.72 -5.31
C LEU A 66 -11.37 18.59 -6.60
N ALA A 67 -11.04 19.73 -7.24
CA ALA A 67 -10.21 19.77 -8.43
C ALA A 67 -9.09 18.71 -8.34
N PRO A 68 -8.88 17.88 -9.38
CA PRO A 68 -8.01 16.72 -9.27
C PRO A 68 -6.66 17.17 -8.75
N LYS A 69 -6.34 16.74 -7.51
CA LYS A 69 -5.05 17.06 -6.90
C LYS A 69 -3.98 16.60 -7.87
N LYS A 70 -3.13 17.54 -8.30
CA LYS A 70 -2.03 17.25 -9.22
C LYS A 70 -1.26 16.04 -8.69
N LEU A 71 -1.28 14.96 -9.45
CA LEU A 71 -0.55 13.75 -9.11
C LEU A 71 0.94 14.08 -9.06
N TYR A 72 1.65 13.40 -8.16
CA TYR A 72 3.08 13.58 -7.99
C TYR A 72 3.77 12.23 -7.96
N ASN A 73 4.88 12.12 -8.68
CA ASN A 73 5.72 10.94 -8.67
C ASN A 73 7.16 11.37 -8.40
N MET A 74 7.74 10.82 -7.34
CA MET A 74 9.14 11.13 -6.97
C MET A 74 10.17 10.51 -7.92
N TYR A 75 9.75 9.56 -8.76
CA TYR A 75 10.57 8.89 -9.77
C TYR A 75 10.21 9.34 -11.21
N GLU A 76 9.53 10.48 -11.35
CA GLU A 76 9.20 11.01 -12.69
C GLU A 76 10.48 11.39 -13.43
N GLY A 77 10.61 10.94 -14.68
CA GLY A 77 11.81 11.08 -15.50
C GLY A 77 12.86 9.97 -15.30
N ASP A 78 12.77 9.16 -14.24
CA ASP A 78 13.67 8.04 -14.01
C ASP A 78 13.25 6.84 -14.86
N SER A 79 14.12 6.35 -15.75
CA SER A 79 13.84 5.22 -16.62
C SER A 79 13.57 3.92 -15.86
N ALA A 80 14.07 3.78 -14.63
CA ALA A 80 13.81 2.65 -13.74
C ALA A 80 12.50 2.81 -12.93
N GLY A 81 11.89 3.98 -12.96
CA GLY A 81 10.64 4.31 -12.29
C GLY A 81 9.43 4.16 -13.21
N ARG A 82 8.27 3.86 -12.61
CA ARG A 82 6.99 4.08 -13.28
C ARG A 82 6.79 5.58 -13.53
N GLN A 83 6.31 5.95 -14.71
CA GLN A 83 5.93 7.32 -15.08
C GLN A 83 4.44 7.61 -14.87
N LEU A 84 4.07 8.86 -14.63
CA LEU A 84 2.67 9.27 -14.52
C LEU A 84 1.92 9.15 -15.86
N SER A 85 2.64 9.24 -16.98
CA SER A 85 2.11 9.12 -18.33
C SER A 85 1.79 7.68 -18.74
N GLU A 86 2.25 6.67 -17.99
CA GLU A 86 2.03 5.26 -18.31
C GLU A 86 1.10 4.55 -17.30
N THR A 87 0.45 3.48 -17.77
CA THR A 87 -0.35 2.60 -16.91
C THR A 87 0.54 1.69 -16.05
N VAL A 88 0.01 1.12 -14.96
CA VAL A 88 0.75 0.10 -14.17
C VAL A 88 1.15 -1.07 -15.08
N THR A 89 0.24 -1.51 -15.95
CA THR A 89 0.47 -2.65 -16.84
C THR A 89 1.61 -2.38 -17.81
N SER A 90 1.62 -1.21 -18.46
CA SER A 90 2.70 -0.81 -19.37
C SER A 90 4.05 -0.76 -18.65
N PHE A 91 4.08 -0.21 -17.44
CA PHE A 91 5.27 -0.18 -16.59
C PHE A 91 5.79 -1.59 -16.26
N LEU A 92 4.91 -2.50 -15.84
CA LEU A 92 5.28 -3.88 -15.50
C LEU A 92 5.78 -4.67 -16.72
N SER A 93 5.23 -4.42 -17.91
CA SER A 93 5.72 -5.01 -19.16
C SER A 93 7.07 -4.43 -19.58
N ARG A 94 7.31 -3.14 -19.31
CA ARG A 94 8.56 -2.45 -19.63
C ARG A 94 9.71 -2.86 -18.70
N LEU A 95 9.43 -3.07 -17.42
CA LEU A 95 10.41 -3.40 -16.38
C LEU A 95 10.00 -4.62 -15.54
N PRO A 96 9.96 -5.84 -16.11
CA PRO A 96 9.76 -7.07 -15.35
C PRO A 96 11.01 -7.40 -14.52
N PRO A 97 10.95 -7.40 -13.17
CA PRO A 97 12.14 -7.53 -12.32
C PRO A 97 12.99 -8.77 -12.58
N ARG A 98 12.37 -9.87 -13.01
CA ARG A 98 13.07 -11.11 -13.36
C ARG A 98 13.98 -10.97 -14.58
N ALA A 99 13.60 -10.15 -15.55
CA ALA A 99 14.32 -10.03 -16.83
C ALA A 99 15.02 -8.68 -17.01
N THR A 100 14.73 -7.69 -16.16
CA THR A 100 15.45 -6.42 -16.13
C THR A 100 16.79 -6.61 -15.42
N HIS A 101 17.88 -6.53 -16.19
CA HIS A 101 19.25 -6.58 -15.67
C HIS A 101 19.68 -5.26 -15.03
N ALA A 102 20.46 -5.34 -13.95
CA ALA A 102 20.96 -4.18 -13.22
C ALA A 102 21.78 -3.22 -14.09
N ASP A 103 22.47 -3.73 -15.11
CA ASP A 103 23.25 -2.90 -16.04
C ASP A 103 22.37 -1.99 -16.91
N ASN A 104 21.09 -2.32 -17.09
CA ASN A 104 20.20 -1.57 -17.98
C ASN A 104 19.53 -0.37 -17.29
N CYS A 105 19.20 -0.50 -16.01
CA CYS A 105 18.46 0.55 -15.28
C CYS A 105 18.91 0.73 -13.82
N GLY A 106 20.06 0.17 -13.44
CA GLY A 106 20.53 0.14 -12.07
C GLY A 106 19.90 -0.99 -11.23
N PRO A 107 20.28 -1.09 -9.95
CA PRO A 107 19.95 -2.25 -9.10
C PRO A 107 18.48 -2.30 -8.64
N TRP A 108 17.65 -1.34 -9.03
CA TRP A 108 16.29 -1.17 -8.50
C TRP A 108 15.32 -0.70 -9.57
N ILE A 109 14.09 -1.20 -9.49
CA ILE A 109 12.92 -0.67 -10.19
C ILE A 109 12.01 0.00 -9.15
N TYR A 110 11.41 1.13 -9.49
CA TYR A 110 10.69 1.98 -8.55
C TYR A 110 9.23 2.26 -8.95
N ILE A 111 8.37 2.40 -7.93
CA ILE A 111 7.02 2.91 -8.10
C ILE A 111 6.62 3.75 -6.89
N ALA A 112 6.02 4.91 -7.15
CA ALA A 112 5.47 5.78 -6.10
C ALA A 112 3.94 5.70 -6.07
N ASN A 113 3.38 5.96 -4.89
CA ASN A 113 1.97 6.29 -4.76
C ASN A 113 1.78 7.74 -5.25
N PRO A 114 1.04 7.96 -6.35
CA PRO A 114 0.93 9.28 -6.98
C PRO A 114 0.15 10.30 -6.13
N ARG A 115 -0.52 9.83 -5.06
CA ARG A 115 -1.32 10.62 -4.13
C ARG A 115 -0.64 10.79 -2.76
N SER A 116 0.59 10.31 -2.61
CA SER A 116 1.38 10.49 -1.39
C SER A 116 1.54 11.99 -1.07
N LYS A 117 1.35 12.33 0.21
CA LYS A 117 1.45 13.72 0.69
C LYS A 117 2.90 14.15 0.85
N SER A 118 3.77 13.24 1.26
CA SER A 118 5.16 13.58 1.52
C SER A 118 5.98 13.84 0.27
N ARG A 119 6.97 14.72 0.43
CA ARG A 119 7.96 15.10 -0.56
C ARG A 119 9.36 14.79 -0.03
N PRO A 120 10.25 14.17 -0.82
CA PRO A 120 11.60 13.82 -0.38
C PRO A 120 12.51 15.01 -0.06
N THR A 121 12.14 16.21 -0.52
CA THR A 121 12.91 17.46 -0.33
C THR A 121 13.01 17.92 1.11
N ASP A 122 12.18 17.35 1.99
CA ASP A 122 12.04 17.81 3.37
C ASP A 122 13.02 17.08 4.32
N GLU A 123 13.77 16.08 3.83
CA GLU A 123 14.62 15.19 4.64
C GLU A 123 16.07 15.70 4.77
N ASP A 124 16.57 15.96 5.98
CA ASP A 124 17.99 16.28 6.26
C ASP A 124 18.80 14.99 6.43
N ARG A 125 18.97 14.23 5.35
CA ARG A 125 19.70 12.95 5.38
C ARG A 125 21.17 13.12 5.76
N ALA A 126 21.80 14.21 5.31
CA ALA A 126 23.21 14.47 5.60
C ALA A 126 23.42 14.73 7.09
N GLY A 127 22.60 15.61 7.68
CA GLY A 127 22.63 15.88 9.12
C GLY A 127 22.21 14.67 9.96
N PHE A 128 21.30 13.83 9.47
CA PHE A 128 21.00 12.54 10.13
C PHE A 128 22.23 11.62 10.13
N MET A 129 22.90 11.44 8.99
CA MET A 129 24.07 10.58 8.90
C MET A 129 25.23 11.05 9.80
N GLU A 130 25.46 12.37 9.89
CA GLU A 130 26.44 12.96 10.78
C GLU A 130 26.09 12.68 12.26
N ARG A 131 24.87 13.03 12.68
CA ARG A 131 24.43 12.79 14.06
C ARG A 131 24.41 11.30 14.42
N GLY A 132 23.96 10.46 13.49
CA GLY A 132 23.89 9.01 13.67
C GLY A 132 25.26 8.36 13.82
N ARG A 133 26.27 8.82 13.07
CA ARG A 133 27.66 8.36 13.26
C ARG A 133 28.20 8.74 14.64
N GLY A 134 27.96 9.98 15.10
CA GLY A 134 28.35 10.40 16.44
C GLY A 134 27.73 9.51 17.54
N ILE A 135 26.45 9.15 17.41
CA ILE A 135 25.78 8.22 18.35
C ILE A 135 26.48 6.85 18.36
N LEU A 136 26.86 6.33 17.19
CA LEU A 136 27.55 5.04 17.08
C LEU A 136 28.99 5.11 17.63
N GLU A 137 29.70 6.21 17.43
CA GLU A 137 31.04 6.45 17.99
C GLU A 137 30.99 6.53 19.52
N ASP A 138 30.04 7.26 20.10
CA ASP A 138 29.83 7.33 21.55
C ASP A 138 29.49 5.95 22.15
N PHE A 139 28.65 5.19 21.43
CA PHE A 139 28.33 3.81 21.78
C PHE A 139 29.59 2.93 21.80
N GLU A 140 30.44 3.01 20.77
CA GLU A 140 31.68 2.24 20.66
C GLU A 140 32.69 2.59 21.75
N ALA A 141 32.86 3.88 22.04
CA ALA A 141 33.74 4.35 23.12
C ALA A 141 33.27 3.79 24.47
N THR A 142 31.97 3.89 24.75
CA THR A 142 31.38 3.38 26.00
C THR A 142 31.49 1.86 26.09
N ARG A 143 31.20 1.16 24.99
CA ARG A 143 31.32 -0.30 24.89
C ARG A 143 32.75 -0.75 25.19
N SER A 144 33.74 -0.11 24.57
CA SER A 144 35.15 -0.43 24.75
C SER A 144 35.59 -0.25 26.21
N GLY A 145 35.12 0.81 26.88
CA GLY A 145 35.37 1.03 28.31
C GLY A 145 34.77 -0.08 29.19
N ILE A 146 33.53 -0.50 28.91
CA ILE A 146 32.88 -1.61 29.64
C ILE A 146 33.65 -2.91 29.42
N GLU A 147 33.98 -3.24 28.17
CA GLU A 147 34.71 -4.47 27.82
C GLU A 147 36.09 -4.51 28.50
N ALA A 148 36.82 -3.39 28.52
CA ALA A 148 38.10 -3.27 29.22
C ALA A 148 37.96 -3.43 30.75
N SER A 149 36.96 -2.76 31.36
CA SER A 149 36.72 -2.85 32.81
C SER A 149 36.28 -4.25 33.27
N MET A 150 35.74 -5.05 32.34
CA MET A 150 35.24 -6.40 32.59
C MET A 150 36.11 -7.48 31.93
N ALA A 151 37.38 -7.16 31.64
CA ALA A 151 38.33 -8.12 31.07
C ALA A 151 38.40 -9.40 31.92
N GLY A 152 38.34 -10.57 31.26
CA GLY A 152 38.34 -11.88 31.90
C GLY A 152 36.99 -12.35 32.47
N LYS A 153 35.92 -11.53 32.40
CA LYS A 153 34.55 -11.98 32.73
C LYS A 153 33.91 -12.73 31.55
N ALA A 154 32.93 -13.58 31.86
CA ALA A 154 32.18 -14.32 30.85
C ALA A 154 31.45 -13.39 29.86
N LYS A 155 31.44 -13.77 28.56
CA LYS A 155 30.77 -13.00 27.48
C LYS A 155 29.30 -12.70 27.75
N SER A 156 28.58 -13.61 28.41
CA SER A 156 27.17 -13.42 28.78
C SER A 156 26.96 -12.31 29.82
N THR A 157 27.93 -12.08 30.71
CA THR A 157 27.88 -11.00 31.69
C THR A 157 28.15 -9.65 31.02
N ILE A 158 29.14 -9.60 30.13
CA ILE A 158 29.43 -8.40 29.31
C ILE A 158 28.20 -8.07 28.43
N GLY A 159 27.63 -9.06 27.74
CA GLY A 159 26.44 -8.88 26.90
C GLY A 159 25.23 -8.32 27.66
N ARG A 160 25.00 -8.74 28.91
CA ARG A 160 23.94 -8.16 29.76
C ARG A 160 24.18 -6.69 30.08
N LYS A 161 25.43 -6.27 30.28
CA LYS A 161 25.79 -4.86 30.50
C LYS A 161 25.70 -4.02 29.22
N LEU A 162 25.98 -4.61 28.05
CA LEU A 162 25.83 -3.92 26.76
C LEU A 162 24.38 -3.81 26.28
N THR A 163 23.46 -4.62 26.80
CA THR A 163 22.06 -4.63 26.35
C THR A 163 21.34 -3.29 26.55
N PRO A 164 21.40 -2.62 27.72
CA PRO A 164 20.84 -1.28 27.90
C PRO A 164 21.49 -0.25 26.97
N LEU A 165 22.81 -0.34 26.77
CA LEU A 165 23.55 0.58 25.92
C LEU A 165 23.10 0.47 24.45
N ARG A 166 22.89 -0.75 23.94
CA ARG A 166 22.34 -0.98 22.59
C ARG A 166 20.94 -0.41 22.44
N LYS A 167 20.07 -0.64 23.44
CA LYS A 167 18.70 -0.09 23.44
C LYS A 167 18.69 1.44 23.46
N GLN A 168 19.61 2.05 24.21
CA GLN A 168 19.75 3.51 24.24
C GLN A 168 20.20 4.05 22.89
N ALA A 169 21.25 3.47 22.29
CA ALA A 169 21.70 3.85 20.96
C ALA A 169 20.60 3.69 19.91
N GLU A 170 19.82 2.60 19.95
CA GLU A 170 18.64 2.43 19.10
C GLU A 170 17.63 3.57 19.26
N ALA A 171 17.27 3.90 20.51
CA ALA A 171 16.33 4.98 20.80
C ALA A 171 16.84 6.35 20.31
N ASP A 172 18.13 6.65 20.52
CA ASP A 172 18.76 7.90 20.12
C ASP A 172 18.82 8.01 18.59
N LEU A 173 19.10 6.92 17.88
CA LEU A 173 19.09 6.88 16.42
C LEU A 173 17.68 7.14 15.87
N TYR A 174 16.63 6.57 16.47
CA TYR A 174 15.25 6.86 16.07
C TYR A 174 14.84 8.29 16.38
N ALA A 175 15.27 8.85 17.52
CA ALA A 175 15.03 10.25 17.85
C ALA A 175 15.70 11.19 16.85
N ALA A 176 16.98 10.93 16.52
CA ALA A 176 17.73 11.70 15.52
C ALA A 176 17.08 11.61 14.12
N ALA A 177 16.60 10.43 13.73
CA ALA A 177 15.90 10.27 12.46
C ALA A 177 14.65 11.16 12.37
N LYS A 178 13.88 11.28 13.45
CA LYS A 178 12.71 12.17 13.51
C LYS A 178 13.10 13.64 13.52
N GLU A 179 14.08 14.02 14.33
CA GLU A 179 14.61 15.39 14.41
C GLU A 179 15.05 15.90 13.03
N LYS A 180 15.64 15.02 12.23
CA LYS A 180 16.15 15.30 10.88
C LYS A 180 15.16 15.01 9.75
N ALA A 181 13.88 14.87 10.08
CA ALA A 181 12.81 14.62 9.12
C ALA A 181 13.07 13.40 8.19
N CYS A 182 13.76 12.38 8.70
CA CYS A 182 13.99 11.09 8.04
C CYS A 182 13.19 9.94 8.68
N PRO A 183 11.87 10.05 8.93
CA PRO A 183 11.13 9.04 9.68
C PRO A 183 10.72 7.83 8.83
N SER A 184 11.10 7.74 7.56
CA SER A 184 10.64 6.68 6.68
C SER A 184 11.14 5.29 7.12
N GLY A 185 10.38 4.26 6.76
CA GLY A 185 10.79 2.87 6.93
C GLY A 185 10.07 1.97 5.95
N LYS A 186 10.41 0.68 5.99
CA LYS A 186 10.03 -0.28 4.94
C LYS A 186 9.78 -1.68 5.47
N TRP A 187 8.70 -2.29 4.97
CA TRP A 187 8.50 -3.74 4.99
C TRP A 187 9.35 -4.38 3.89
N MET A 188 10.01 -5.50 4.21
CA MET A 188 10.90 -6.22 3.29
C MET A 188 10.34 -7.61 2.96
N LEU A 189 10.07 -7.86 1.68
CA LEU A 189 9.72 -9.18 1.14
C LEU A 189 10.91 -9.76 0.37
N PHE A 190 11.00 -11.10 0.35
CA PHE A 190 12.04 -11.83 -0.35
C PHE A 190 11.44 -12.97 -1.19
N PRO A 191 10.61 -12.67 -2.21
CA PRO A 191 10.14 -13.70 -3.14
C PRO A 191 11.30 -14.38 -3.89
N MET A 192 11.12 -15.64 -4.24
CA MET A 192 12.04 -16.35 -5.14
C MET A 192 12.00 -15.72 -6.54
N ALA A 193 13.09 -15.85 -7.30
CA ALA A 193 13.19 -15.31 -8.66
C ALA A 193 12.04 -15.77 -9.60
N ALA A 194 11.49 -16.97 -9.39
CA ALA A 194 10.34 -17.47 -10.14
C ALA A 194 9.01 -16.75 -9.83
N ASP A 195 8.87 -16.19 -8.63
CA ASP A 195 7.66 -15.53 -8.13
C ASP A 195 7.75 -14.00 -8.16
N VAL A 196 8.94 -13.43 -8.38
CA VAL A 196 9.21 -12.00 -8.19
C VAL A 196 8.29 -11.11 -9.04
N ASP A 197 8.08 -11.45 -10.32
CA ASP A 197 7.24 -10.65 -11.22
C ASP A 197 5.78 -10.62 -10.74
N ARG A 198 5.26 -11.76 -10.29
CA ARG A 198 3.89 -11.88 -9.75
C ARG A 198 3.74 -11.06 -8.47
N VAL A 199 4.67 -11.20 -7.53
CA VAL A 199 4.64 -10.46 -6.26
C VAL A 199 4.81 -8.96 -6.51
N TRP A 200 5.72 -8.57 -7.39
CA TRP A 200 5.95 -7.18 -7.77
C TRP A 200 4.72 -6.56 -8.46
N SER A 201 4.06 -7.29 -9.36
CA SER A 201 2.83 -6.81 -10.00
C SER A 201 1.75 -6.44 -8.99
N LEU A 202 1.55 -7.28 -7.97
CA LEU A 202 0.60 -7.02 -6.88
C LEU A 202 1.01 -5.80 -6.04
N VAL A 203 2.29 -5.72 -5.64
CA VAL A 203 2.82 -4.59 -4.87
C VAL A 203 2.74 -3.28 -5.64
N ALA A 204 3.14 -3.27 -6.91
CA ALA A 204 3.15 -2.10 -7.77
C ALA A 204 1.73 -1.57 -8.01
N THR A 205 0.78 -2.47 -8.30
CA THR A 205 -0.62 -2.12 -8.49
C THR A 205 -1.21 -1.50 -7.22
N ALA A 206 -1.04 -2.15 -6.06
CA ALA A 206 -1.56 -1.66 -4.80
C ALA A 206 -0.88 -0.36 -4.33
N THR A 207 0.42 -0.17 -4.62
CA THR A 207 1.14 1.08 -4.34
C THR A 207 0.59 2.24 -5.18
N ALA A 208 0.40 2.03 -6.48
CA ALA A 208 -0.16 3.05 -7.36
C ALA A 208 -1.62 3.40 -7.03
N ALA A 209 -2.39 2.43 -6.54
CA ALA A 209 -3.75 2.66 -6.05
C ALA A 209 -3.78 3.45 -4.73
N GLY A 210 -2.66 3.51 -4.00
CA GLY A 210 -2.55 4.14 -2.69
C GLY A 210 -3.00 3.26 -1.53
N GLU A 211 -3.07 1.95 -1.75
CA GLU A 211 -3.49 0.97 -0.74
C GLU A 211 -2.32 0.51 0.15
N LEU A 212 -1.08 0.60 -0.36
CA LEU A 212 0.13 0.39 0.43
C LEU A 212 0.63 1.74 0.96
N GLY A 213 1.94 1.86 1.17
CA GLY A 213 2.54 3.11 1.65
C GLY A 213 2.89 4.08 0.51
N ARG A 214 3.91 4.91 0.71
CA ARG A 214 4.24 6.01 -0.21
C ARG A 214 4.96 5.56 -1.49
N ALA A 215 5.69 4.46 -1.43
CA ALA A 215 6.50 3.97 -2.53
C ALA A 215 6.86 2.50 -2.33
N ALA A 216 7.33 1.86 -3.39
CA ALA A 216 7.93 0.54 -3.34
C ALA A 216 9.10 0.45 -4.33
N LYS A 217 10.02 -0.47 -4.05
CA LYS A 217 11.10 -0.82 -4.98
C LYS A 217 11.38 -2.32 -4.97
N VAL A 218 11.90 -2.82 -6.08
CA VAL A 218 12.30 -4.22 -6.24
C VAL A 218 13.69 -4.31 -6.85
N ALA A 219 14.48 -5.25 -6.36
CA ALA A 219 15.80 -5.53 -6.90
C ALA A 219 15.71 -6.10 -8.32
N THR A 220 16.54 -5.59 -9.22
CA THR A 220 16.72 -6.13 -10.59
C THR A 220 17.49 -7.45 -10.58
N ASP A 221 17.60 -8.08 -11.74
CA ASP A 221 18.55 -9.18 -11.93
C ASP A 221 19.99 -8.67 -11.84
N ASP A 222 20.80 -9.31 -11.00
CA ASP A 222 22.21 -8.98 -10.76
C ASP A 222 23.16 -9.72 -11.70
N GLY A 223 22.63 -10.52 -12.64
CA GLY A 223 23.43 -11.24 -13.64
C GLY A 223 24.20 -12.43 -13.09
N SER A 224 24.09 -12.69 -11.79
CA SER A 224 24.83 -13.76 -11.12
C SER A 224 24.33 -15.16 -11.50
N GLY A 225 23.21 -15.26 -12.22
CA GLY A 225 22.54 -16.52 -12.55
C GLY A 225 21.97 -17.25 -11.33
N ASN A 226 22.08 -16.65 -10.13
CA ASN A 226 21.61 -17.25 -8.90
C ASN A 226 20.09 -17.15 -8.80
N VAL A 227 19.46 -18.23 -8.32
CA VAL A 227 18.02 -18.28 -8.03
C VAL A 227 17.70 -17.63 -6.67
N THR A 228 18.52 -16.65 -6.25
CA THR A 228 18.40 -16.02 -4.94
C THR A 228 17.08 -15.25 -4.82
N PRO A 229 16.52 -15.16 -3.61
CA PRO A 229 15.37 -14.31 -3.37
C PRO A 229 15.65 -12.84 -3.74
N ARG A 230 14.71 -12.19 -4.41
CA ARG A 230 14.80 -10.77 -4.77
C ARG A 230 14.16 -9.92 -3.68
N LEU A 231 14.83 -8.86 -3.26
CA LEU A 231 14.31 -7.95 -2.24
C LEU A 231 13.24 -7.01 -2.86
N ILE A 232 12.06 -6.98 -2.25
CA ILE A 232 11.04 -5.94 -2.45
C ILE A 232 10.89 -5.14 -1.16
N CYS A 233 10.98 -3.83 -1.25
CA CYS A 233 10.73 -2.92 -0.14
C CYS A 233 9.43 -2.15 -0.38
N ILE A 234 8.56 -2.08 0.64
CA ILE A 234 7.34 -1.29 0.65
C ILE A 234 7.45 -0.24 1.75
N TYR A 235 7.47 1.04 1.37
CA TYR A 235 7.80 2.15 2.25
C TYR A 235 6.57 2.77 2.88
N THR A 236 6.58 3.01 4.19
CA THR A 236 5.62 3.88 4.87
C THR A 236 6.22 5.26 5.13
N GLU A 237 5.37 6.20 5.55
CA GLU A 237 5.78 7.59 5.75
C GLU A 237 6.62 7.80 7.01
N ASP A 238 6.20 7.19 8.11
CA ASP A 238 6.79 7.32 9.45
C ASP A 238 6.83 5.95 10.13
N PHE A 239 8.00 5.50 10.56
CA PHE A 239 8.18 4.23 11.26
C PHE A 239 7.51 4.20 12.65
N SER A 240 7.18 5.36 13.22
CA SER A 240 6.52 5.50 14.51
C SER A 240 5.00 5.58 14.42
N ASP A 241 4.45 5.76 13.21
CA ASP A 241 3.02 5.57 12.97
C ASP A 241 2.71 4.07 12.90
N GLY A 242 2.55 3.48 14.08
CA GLY A 242 2.22 2.06 14.22
C GLY A 242 0.90 1.69 13.54
N ALA A 243 -0.03 2.63 13.35
CA ALA A 243 -1.29 2.39 12.66
C ALA A 243 -1.08 2.25 11.16
N ASP A 244 -0.30 3.14 10.53
CA ASP A 244 0.04 3.01 9.10
C ASP A 244 0.93 1.79 8.82
N VAL A 245 1.95 1.56 9.66
CA VAL A 245 2.82 0.37 9.55
C VAL A 245 1.99 -0.92 9.59
N ARG A 246 1.02 -1.00 10.51
CA ARG A 246 0.08 -2.12 10.62
C ARG A 246 -0.86 -2.20 9.43
N ARG A 247 -1.46 -1.08 9.00
CA ARG A 247 -2.40 -1.01 7.87
C ARG A 247 -1.75 -1.57 6.60
N VAL A 248 -0.51 -1.17 6.31
CA VAL A 248 0.25 -1.69 5.16
C VAL A 248 0.50 -3.19 5.31
N LEU A 249 0.88 -3.67 6.49
CA LEU A 249 1.06 -5.10 6.74
C LEU A 249 -0.25 -5.89 6.53
N GLU A 250 -1.37 -5.41 7.05
CA GLU A 250 -2.67 -6.07 6.90
C GLU A 250 -3.11 -6.10 5.42
N ARG A 251 -2.83 -5.06 4.64
CA ARG A 251 -3.06 -5.09 3.19
C ARG A 251 -2.20 -6.16 2.50
N LEU A 252 -0.91 -6.27 2.85
CA LEU A 252 -0.02 -7.32 2.33
C LEU A 252 -0.52 -8.73 2.70
N VAL A 253 -1.07 -8.92 3.90
CA VAL A 253 -1.71 -10.18 4.31
C VAL A 253 -2.97 -10.45 3.50
N GLY A 254 -3.84 -9.46 3.32
CA GLY A 254 -5.08 -9.59 2.53
C GLY A 254 -4.83 -9.90 1.05
N MET A 255 -3.67 -9.50 0.52
CA MET A 255 -3.20 -9.85 -0.82
C MET A 255 -2.52 -11.24 -0.90
N GLY A 256 -2.39 -11.95 0.22
CA GLY A 256 -1.72 -13.25 0.28
C GLY A 256 -0.19 -13.19 0.11
N LEU A 257 0.42 -12.01 0.23
CA LEU A 257 1.88 -11.84 0.12
C LEU A 257 2.61 -12.15 1.43
N VAL A 258 1.90 -12.07 2.55
CA VAL A 258 2.39 -12.43 3.87
C VAL A 258 1.41 -13.43 4.46
N LYS A 259 1.88 -14.62 4.85
CA LYS A 259 1.02 -15.59 5.51
C LYS A 259 0.76 -15.16 6.95
N GLY A 260 -0.51 -14.93 7.30
CA GLY A 260 -0.92 -14.65 8.68
C GLY A 260 -0.86 -15.88 9.60
N LYS A 261 -0.98 -17.09 9.03
CA LYS A 261 -0.74 -18.44 9.61
C LYS A 261 -0.58 -19.49 8.50
N GLY A 262 0.26 -20.50 8.69
CA GLY A 262 0.28 -21.77 7.94
C GLY A 262 1.60 -22.08 7.19
N PRO A 263 1.98 -23.36 7.05
CA PRO A 263 3.28 -23.75 6.49
C PRO A 263 3.44 -23.26 5.04
N GLY A 264 4.64 -22.80 4.70
CA GLY A 264 5.04 -22.55 3.32
C GLY A 264 5.09 -23.85 2.50
N PRO A 265 5.26 -23.78 1.18
CA PRO A 265 5.55 -24.94 0.33
C PRO A 265 6.79 -25.74 0.79
N MET A 266 7.64 -25.15 1.64
CA MET A 266 8.80 -25.76 2.30
C MET A 266 8.70 -25.82 3.84
N GLY A 267 7.51 -25.68 4.45
CA GLY A 267 7.33 -25.90 5.88
C GLY A 267 7.77 -24.79 6.86
N GLU A 268 8.43 -23.71 6.42
CA GLU A 268 8.79 -22.59 7.30
C GLU A 268 7.93 -21.33 7.08
N GLU A 269 7.24 -20.89 8.13
CA GLU A 269 6.64 -19.55 8.22
C GLU A 269 7.74 -18.49 8.35
N ARG A 270 8.15 -17.88 7.22
CA ARG A 270 9.08 -16.75 7.26
C ARG A 270 8.34 -15.46 7.56
N ALA A 271 8.52 -14.95 8.77
CA ALA A 271 8.12 -13.60 9.13
C ALA A 271 8.84 -12.61 8.19
N ILE A 272 8.11 -11.58 7.75
CA ILE A 272 8.72 -10.39 7.15
C ILE A 272 9.07 -9.38 8.23
N TYR A 273 10.04 -8.52 7.94
CA TYR A 273 10.58 -7.56 8.89
C TYR A 273 10.41 -6.14 8.37
N TYR A 274 10.21 -5.22 9.31
CA TYR A 274 10.15 -3.80 9.07
C TYR A 274 11.43 -3.12 9.57
N LYS A 275 12.06 -2.29 8.74
CA LYS A 275 13.31 -1.58 9.04
C LYS A 275 13.16 -0.09 8.76
N ALA A 276 13.64 0.76 9.67
CA ALA A 276 13.73 2.20 9.43
C ALA A 276 14.82 2.52 8.39
N ASP A 277 14.58 3.49 7.52
CA ASP A 277 15.52 3.93 6.49
C ASP A 277 16.78 4.56 7.08
N ALA A 278 16.62 5.25 8.20
CA ALA A 278 17.69 5.73 9.06
C ALA A 278 18.83 4.68 9.23
N PHE A 279 18.47 3.44 9.53
CA PHE A 279 19.45 2.38 9.73
C PHE A 279 20.10 1.91 8.42
N THR A 280 19.41 2.06 7.28
CA THR A 280 20.00 1.82 5.97
C THR A 280 21.07 2.88 5.65
N TYR A 281 20.83 4.15 5.98
CA TYR A 281 21.81 5.23 5.71
C TYR A 281 23.10 5.08 6.51
N LEU A 282 23.04 4.46 7.69
CA LEU A 282 24.19 4.19 8.55
C LEU A 282 24.84 2.82 8.32
N GLY A 283 24.37 2.03 7.34
CA GLY A 283 24.92 0.70 7.08
C GLY A 283 24.64 -0.33 8.18
N ILE A 284 23.62 -0.10 9.03
CA ILE A 284 23.26 -1.02 10.11
C ILE A 284 22.50 -2.20 9.52
N GLU A 285 23.21 -3.29 9.22
CA GLU A 285 22.64 -4.54 8.68
C GLU A 285 22.36 -5.59 9.77
N SER A 286 21.82 -6.75 9.38
CA SER A 286 21.47 -7.82 10.34
C SER A 286 22.67 -8.35 11.15
N LYS A 287 23.88 -8.27 10.58
CA LYS A 287 25.14 -8.67 11.21
C LYS A 287 26.06 -7.46 11.40
N ASN A 288 25.54 -6.38 11.98
CA ASN A 288 26.33 -5.20 12.29
C ASN A 288 27.21 -5.40 13.53
N ASP A 289 28.33 -4.68 13.58
CA ASP A 289 29.33 -4.80 14.64
C ASP A 289 28.84 -4.27 15.99
N TRP A 290 27.85 -3.38 16.00
CA TRP A 290 27.26 -2.80 17.21
C TRP A 290 26.34 -3.78 17.97
N GLY A 291 25.87 -4.84 17.30
CA GLY A 291 24.87 -5.75 17.83
C GLY A 291 23.49 -5.08 18.03
N VAL A 292 23.25 -4.00 17.29
CA VAL A 292 21.97 -3.28 17.26
C VAL A 292 20.97 -4.06 16.42
N LYS A 293 19.70 -4.15 16.87
CA LYS A 293 18.67 -4.85 16.11
C LYS A 293 18.29 -4.04 14.87
N ALA A 294 18.61 -4.56 13.69
CA ALA A 294 18.36 -3.87 12.43
C ALA A 294 16.87 -3.75 12.04
N SER A 295 15.96 -4.48 12.69
CA SER A 295 14.52 -4.45 12.44
C SER A 295 13.76 -3.89 13.63
N LEU A 296 12.83 -2.98 13.35
CA LEU A 296 11.97 -2.37 14.35
C LEU A 296 10.78 -3.30 14.68
N PHE A 297 10.13 -3.83 13.65
CA PHE A 297 8.99 -4.75 13.81
C PHE A 297 9.19 -6.07 13.04
N SER A 298 8.57 -7.13 13.54
CA SER A 298 8.29 -8.32 12.74
C SER A 298 6.79 -8.41 12.46
N SER A 299 6.43 -8.99 11.31
CA SER A 299 5.03 -9.27 10.99
C SER A 299 4.33 -10.14 12.04
N LYS A 300 5.05 -11.08 12.67
CA LYS A 300 4.51 -11.93 13.73
C LYS A 300 4.10 -11.10 14.95
N ASP A 301 4.98 -10.20 15.41
CA ASP A 301 4.74 -9.36 16.59
C ASP A 301 3.54 -8.43 16.35
N VAL A 302 3.55 -7.72 15.21
CA VAL A 302 2.45 -6.79 14.84
C VAL A 302 1.13 -7.55 14.73
N LEU A 303 1.07 -8.72 14.10
CA LEU A 303 -0.17 -9.48 13.97
C LEU A 303 -0.63 -10.12 15.29
N ALA A 304 0.29 -10.42 16.23
CA ALA A 304 -0.04 -10.99 17.53
C ALA A 304 -0.73 -9.98 18.46
N GLU A 305 -0.29 -8.71 18.49
CA GLU A 305 -0.87 -7.63 19.30
C GLU A 305 -2.38 -7.42 19.07
N LYS A 306 -2.91 -7.82 17.91
CA LYS A 306 -4.35 -7.78 17.59
C LYS A 306 -5.17 -8.69 18.50
N LYS A 307 -4.59 -9.79 18.98
CA LYS A 307 -5.30 -10.78 19.79
C LYS A 307 -5.48 -10.34 21.24
N GLU A 308 -4.51 -9.64 21.81
CA GLU A 308 -4.58 -9.19 23.21
C GLU A 308 -5.59 -8.06 23.42
N LYS A 309 -5.94 -7.30 22.37
CA LYS A 309 -6.95 -6.24 22.43
C LYS A 309 -8.36 -6.68 22.03
N ALA A 310 -8.52 -7.92 21.54
CA ALA A 310 -9.79 -8.45 21.04
C ALA A 310 -10.30 -9.65 21.87
N GLY A 311 -9.62 -10.00 22.97
CA GLY A 311 -10.06 -10.95 23.99
C GLY A 311 -10.20 -10.25 25.33
#